data_AF-A0AAD9F292-F1
#
_entry.id   AF-A0AAD9F292-F1
#
_cell.length_a   1.000
_cell.length_b   1.000
_cell.length_c   1.000
_cell.angle_alpha   90.00
_cell.angle_beta   90.00
_cell.angle_gamma   90.00
#
_symmetry.space_group_name_H-M   'P 1'
#
loop_
_entity.id
_entity.type
_entity.pdbx_description
1 polymer ?
#
loop_
_entity_poly.entity_id
_entity_poly.type
_entity_poly.pdbx_seq_one_letter_code
_entity_poly.pdbx_strand_id
1 'polypeptide(L)'
;MFPDSEIAKKFACGKDKTGYIVRFGLAPYFKEQLVNSINKAGPFVLMFDESLNQATKKKQMDVHIRYWDDGCVRARYLGSQFLGHGRAEDLLHHIKECGAQLKMRQLISVSMDGPNVNFKLVNLLQKEHAELYGGAQLVLVGSCGLHTLHNARVVEIWPMLQKYVDGVKNKKIPNPATASYDTIAAAQRDPLIIAKLQFFFAISRTFSPFLLKFQTDEPVMPFLAKDLAELLKNWVSPMNADIGLGAESVIKALQSKPGSRVVVRHIACLDPTNMSRDPEWCIGKMKSVVQRFLQDKQLAGGVSAGDVIVQQFERFLSVEGRGEGFLSFQPFEQRLDVFLHEVLSTYPELRRFCQSLLLLSHGQATVERGFSVNKEVETVNLLEESLEAQRLICDQVSVCGGVLKVPLTKELLASAAFARSRYRIYLDQQQKKRQSATQSLKRRAVEDELEQLKKKRKILEEVCGVLQKDADQLAEQAEGKAGSLMAQLLTKSNTLRRRHKEKRIELEQTEKEWDSKANELRHMP
;
A
#
# COMPACT_ATOMS: atom_id res chain seq x y z
N MET A 1 7.70 1.01 -35.77
CA MET A 1 7.07 -0.30 -35.49
C MET A 1 6.52 -0.98 -36.74
N PHE A 2 6.05 -0.27 -37.78
CA PHE A 2 5.66 -0.90 -39.06
C PHE A 2 6.07 -0.04 -40.28
N PRO A 3 7.34 -0.08 -40.72
CA PRO A 3 7.80 0.72 -41.86
C PRO A 3 7.14 0.30 -43.20
N ASP A 4 6.64 -0.94 -43.30
CA ASP A 4 6.27 -1.56 -44.57
C ASP A 4 4.76 -1.89 -44.68
N SER A 5 3.96 -1.51 -43.68
CA SER A 5 2.54 -1.86 -43.64
C SER A 5 1.68 -0.83 -44.36
N GLU A 6 1.11 -1.21 -45.51
CA GLU A 6 0.08 -0.43 -46.22
C GLU A 6 -1.15 -0.13 -45.36
N ILE A 7 -1.43 -0.97 -44.36
CA ILE A 7 -2.51 -0.74 -43.39
C ILE A 7 -2.11 0.36 -42.39
N ALA A 8 -0.88 0.33 -41.87
CA ALA A 8 -0.39 1.35 -40.95
C ALA A 8 -0.28 2.73 -41.63
N LYS A 9 0.07 2.78 -42.92
CA LYS A 9 0.08 4.03 -43.71
C LYS A 9 -1.30 4.70 -43.80
N LYS A 10 -2.39 3.91 -43.78
CA LYS A 10 -3.77 4.41 -43.84
C LYS A 10 -4.40 4.61 -42.46
N PHE A 11 -3.68 4.28 -41.38
CA PHE A 11 -4.21 4.36 -40.03
C PHE A 11 -4.24 5.82 -39.54
N ALA A 12 -5.44 6.33 -39.29
CA ALA A 12 -5.66 7.62 -38.62
C ALA A 12 -6.39 7.40 -37.30
N CYS A 13 -5.87 7.99 -36.22
CA CYS A 13 -6.46 7.91 -34.88
C CYS A 13 -6.57 9.31 -34.28
N GLY A 14 -7.75 9.64 -33.73
CA GLY A 14 -7.94 10.89 -33.01
C GLY A 14 -7.06 10.95 -31.75
N LYS A 15 -6.65 12.16 -31.37
CA LYS A 15 -5.74 12.40 -30.22
C LYS A 15 -6.13 11.66 -28.95
N ASP A 16 -7.43 11.64 -28.63
CA ASP A 16 -7.93 11.05 -27.38
C ASP A 16 -8.42 9.60 -27.54
N LYS A 17 -8.47 9.09 -28.77
CA LYS A 17 -9.08 7.79 -29.08
C LYS A 17 -8.37 6.63 -28.42
N THR A 18 -7.05 6.60 -28.51
CA THR A 18 -6.24 5.58 -27.84
C THR A 18 -6.39 5.66 -26.32
N GLY A 19 -6.39 6.88 -25.76
CA GLY A 19 -6.51 7.11 -24.32
C GLY A 19 -7.80 6.57 -23.74
N TYR A 20 -8.95 6.87 -24.36
CA TYR A 20 -10.22 6.34 -23.85
C TYR A 20 -10.40 4.84 -24.11
N ILE A 21 -9.83 4.29 -25.20
CA ILE A 21 -9.87 2.84 -25.46
C ILE A 21 -9.11 2.10 -24.36
N VAL A 22 -7.90 2.56 -24.02
CA VAL A 22 -7.08 2.01 -22.93
C VAL A 22 -7.85 2.07 -21.61
N ARG A 23 -8.33 3.26 -21.24
CA ARG A 23 -8.89 3.52 -19.91
C ARG A 23 -10.30 2.99 -19.69
N PHE A 24 -11.17 3.04 -20.70
CA PHE A 24 -12.60 2.71 -20.56
C PHE A 24 -13.03 1.45 -21.33
N GLY A 25 -12.14 0.90 -22.16
CA GLY A 25 -12.38 -0.33 -22.92
C GLY A 25 -11.54 -1.50 -22.42
N LEU A 26 -10.23 -1.43 -22.66
CA LEU A 26 -9.30 -2.55 -22.44
C LEU A 26 -9.04 -2.80 -20.94
N ALA A 27 -8.62 -1.78 -20.20
CA ALA A 27 -8.25 -1.96 -18.80
C ALA A 27 -9.40 -2.48 -17.90
N PRO A 28 -10.64 -1.94 -17.98
CA PRO A 28 -11.75 -2.48 -17.19
C PRO A 28 -12.07 -3.94 -17.55
N TYR A 29 -11.98 -4.30 -18.83
CA TYR A 29 -12.21 -5.67 -19.28
C TYR A 29 -11.17 -6.63 -18.73
N PHE A 30 -9.88 -6.30 -18.81
CA PHE A 30 -8.83 -7.15 -18.26
C PHE A 30 -8.89 -7.23 -16.73
N LYS A 31 -9.23 -6.12 -16.04
CA LYS A 31 -9.44 -6.13 -14.60
C LYS A 31 -10.59 -7.05 -14.20
N GLU A 32 -11.72 -6.99 -14.90
CA GLU A 32 -12.87 -7.87 -14.66
C GLU A 32 -12.53 -9.35 -14.91
N GLN A 33 -11.81 -9.66 -15.99
CA GLN A 33 -11.34 -11.03 -16.25
C GLN A 33 -10.42 -11.55 -15.15
N LEU A 34 -9.48 -10.71 -14.70
CA LEU A 34 -8.55 -11.07 -13.62
C LEU A 34 -9.30 -11.34 -12.31
N VAL A 35 -10.20 -10.43 -11.92
CA VAL A 35 -11.04 -10.59 -10.71
C VAL A 35 -11.88 -11.85 -10.79
N ASN A 36 -12.52 -12.13 -11.92
CA ASN A 36 -13.31 -13.34 -12.12
C ASN A 36 -12.46 -14.61 -12.02
N SER A 37 -11.24 -14.58 -12.57
CA SER A 37 -10.31 -15.70 -12.51
C SER A 37 -9.87 -15.97 -11.06
N ILE A 38 -9.49 -14.93 -10.31
CA ILE A 38 -9.12 -15.02 -8.88
C ILE A 38 -10.29 -15.58 -8.06
N ASN A 39 -11.49 -15.01 -8.22
CA ASN A 39 -12.69 -15.43 -7.48
C ASN A 39 -13.17 -16.85 -7.80
N LYS A 40 -12.74 -17.41 -8.93
CA LYS A 40 -12.97 -18.80 -9.34
C LYS A 40 -11.87 -19.73 -8.84
N ALA A 41 -10.61 -19.27 -8.81
CA ALA A 41 -9.46 -20.05 -8.38
C ALA A 41 -9.52 -20.46 -6.90
N GLY A 42 -10.17 -19.66 -6.05
CA GLY A 42 -10.34 -19.96 -4.63
C GLY A 42 -9.32 -19.18 -3.79
N PRO A 43 -8.49 -19.85 -2.96
CA PRO A 43 -7.50 -19.19 -2.13
C PRO A 43 -6.57 -18.24 -2.91
N PHE A 44 -6.25 -17.09 -2.30
CA PHE A 44 -5.29 -16.14 -2.86
C PHE A 44 -4.50 -15.40 -1.78
N VAL A 45 -3.34 -14.87 -2.16
CA VAL A 45 -2.48 -14.03 -1.33
C VAL A 45 -2.43 -12.63 -1.90
N LEU A 46 -2.62 -11.63 -1.04
CA LEU A 46 -2.49 -10.23 -1.39
C LEU A 46 -1.06 -9.78 -1.13
N MET A 47 -0.44 -9.12 -2.11
CA MET A 47 0.91 -8.58 -2.01
C MET A 47 0.82 -7.07 -2.25
N PHE A 48 1.47 -6.27 -1.41
CA PHE A 48 1.51 -4.83 -1.64
C PHE A 48 2.86 -4.25 -1.24
N ASP A 49 3.22 -3.19 -1.95
CA ASP A 49 4.43 -2.41 -1.69
C ASP A 49 4.16 -0.95 -2.09
N GLU A 50 4.98 -0.04 -1.55
CA GLU A 50 4.82 1.39 -1.76
C GLU A 50 6.10 2.02 -2.32
N SER A 51 5.96 2.83 -3.36
CA SER A 51 7.08 3.55 -3.95
C SER A 51 6.71 4.99 -4.27
N LEU A 52 7.70 5.88 -4.28
CA LEU A 52 7.49 7.26 -4.74
C LEU A 52 7.44 7.27 -6.27
N ASN A 53 6.28 7.60 -6.83
CA ASN A 53 6.15 7.77 -8.27
C ASN A 53 6.88 9.03 -8.73
N GLN A 54 7.78 8.89 -9.71
CA GLN A 54 8.63 10.01 -10.13
C GLN A 54 7.89 11.04 -10.98
N ALA A 55 6.88 10.62 -11.75
CA ALA A 55 6.09 11.50 -12.60
C ALA A 55 5.04 12.29 -11.80
N THR A 56 4.27 11.61 -10.94
CA THR A 56 3.18 12.23 -10.16
C THR A 56 3.66 12.88 -8.86
N LYS A 57 4.88 12.57 -8.41
CA LYS A 57 5.44 12.97 -7.10
C LYS A 57 4.58 12.55 -5.90
N LYS A 58 3.73 11.53 -6.08
CA LYS A 58 2.90 10.94 -5.03
C LYS A 58 3.42 9.56 -4.65
N LYS A 59 3.12 9.15 -3.42
CA LYS A 59 3.38 7.78 -2.97
C LYS A 59 2.35 6.87 -3.62
N GLN A 60 2.82 5.91 -4.41
CA GLN A 60 2.00 4.92 -5.12
C GLN A 60 2.10 3.60 -4.36
N MET A 61 0.95 3.02 -4.02
CA MET A 61 0.85 1.68 -3.45
C MET A 61 0.34 0.73 -4.53
N ASP A 62 1.12 -0.29 -4.82
CA ASP A 62 0.74 -1.33 -5.77
C ASP A 62 0.16 -2.53 -5.05
N VAL A 63 -0.89 -3.10 -5.62
CA VAL A 63 -1.50 -4.32 -5.13
C VAL A 63 -1.38 -5.38 -6.22
N HIS A 64 -0.77 -6.51 -5.86
CA HIS A 64 -0.70 -7.71 -6.66
C HIS A 64 -1.45 -8.84 -5.96
N ILE A 65 -2.00 -9.75 -6.74
CA ILE A 65 -2.66 -10.95 -6.22
C ILE A 65 -1.92 -12.18 -6.74
N ARG A 66 -1.54 -13.05 -5.81
CA ARG A 66 -0.97 -14.36 -6.08
C ARG A 66 -2.06 -15.41 -5.91
N TYR A 67 -2.37 -16.13 -7.00
CA TYR A 67 -3.46 -17.09 -7.06
C TYR A 67 -3.10 -18.27 -7.97
N TRP A 68 -3.94 -19.31 -7.96
CA TRP A 68 -3.74 -20.49 -8.81
C TRP A 68 -4.37 -20.26 -10.19
N ASP A 69 -3.58 -20.44 -11.24
CA ASP A 69 -4.01 -20.28 -12.63
C ASP A 69 -3.37 -21.35 -13.51
N ASP A 70 -4.21 -22.09 -14.24
CA ASP A 70 -3.78 -23.10 -15.21
C ASP A 70 -2.69 -24.07 -14.69
N GLY A 71 -2.92 -24.64 -13.50
CA GLY A 71 -2.03 -25.64 -12.93
C GLY A 71 -0.76 -25.12 -12.26
N CYS A 72 -0.60 -23.81 -12.11
CA CYS A 72 0.54 -23.21 -11.39
C CYS A 72 0.14 -21.94 -10.62
N VAL A 73 1.03 -21.49 -9.75
CA VAL A 73 0.93 -20.22 -9.05
C VAL A 73 1.34 -19.07 -9.98
N ARG A 74 0.53 -18.00 -9.99
CA ARG A 74 0.85 -16.75 -10.69
C ARG A 74 0.58 -15.55 -9.79
N ALA A 75 1.46 -14.56 -9.82
CA ALA A 75 1.18 -13.23 -9.30
C ALA A 75 0.84 -12.25 -10.44
N ARG A 76 -0.23 -11.48 -10.26
CA ARG A 76 -0.75 -10.52 -11.25
C ARG A 76 -1.00 -9.16 -10.61
N TYR A 77 -0.74 -8.11 -11.36
CA TYR A 77 -1.05 -6.74 -10.93
C TYR A 77 -2.56 -6.51 -10.90
N LEU A 78 -3.11 -6.11 -9.76
CA LEU A 78 -4.55 -5.84 -9.58
C LEU A 78 -4.88 -4.36 -9.78
N GLY A 79 -4.02 -3.46 -9.31
CA GLY A 79 -4.24 -2.03 -9.35
C GLY A 79 -3.25 -1.24 -8.48
N SER A 80 -3.32 0.08 -8.62
CA SER A 80 -2.54 1.04 -7.83
C SER A 80 -3.45 1.98 -7.07
N GLN A 81 -2.96 2.46 -5.93
CA GLN A 81 -3.60 3.49 -5.12
C GLN A 81 -2.59 4.60 -4.86
N PHE A 82 -3.02 5.87 -4.91
CA PHE A 82 -2.13 7.02 -4.75
C PHE A 82 -2.41 7.72 -3.43
N LEU A 83 -1.42 7.67 -2.54
CA LEU A 83 -1.58 8.02 -1.14
C LEU A 83 -1.23 9.50 -0.90
N GLY A 84 -2.10 10.21 -0.20
CA GLY A 84 -1.81 11.52 0.37
C GLY A 84 -1.22 11.43 1.79
N HIS A 85 -1.67 10.45 2.57
CA HIS A 85 -1.20 10.14 3.92
C HIS A 85 -0.82 8.65 4.00
N GLY A 86 0.21 8.34 4.78
CA GLY A 86 0.78 6.99 4.90
C GLY A 86 0.55 6.36 6.26
N ARG A 87 -0.60 6.58 6.92
CA ARG A 87 -0.94 5.89 8.17
C ARG A 87 -1.48 4.50 7.86
N ALA A 88 -1.39 3.59 8.83
CA ALA A 88 -1.83 2.20 8.65
C ALA A 88 -3.32 2.09 8.30
N GLU A 89 -4.15 2.96 8.86
CA GLU A 89 -5.58 3.04 8.59
C GLU A 89 -5.87 3.49 7.15
N ASP A 90 -5.09 4.45 6.64
CA ASP A 90 -5.19 4.91 5.26
C ASP A 90 -4.83 3.77 4.30
N LEU A 91 -3.72 3.07 4.56
CA LEU A 91 -3.28 1.95 3.72
C LEU A 91 -4.31 0.81 3.68
N LEU A 92 -4.91 0.48 4.83
CA LEU A 92 -5.96 -0.53 4.92
C LEU A 92 -7.19 -0.14 4.07
N HIS A 93 -7.60 1.13 4.12
CA HIS A 93 -8.70 1.63 3.28
C HIS A 93 -8.42 1.41 1.80
N HIS A 94 -7.23 1.82 1.33
CA HIS A 94 -6.84 1.68 -0.07
C HIS A 94 -6.72 0.21 -0.51
N ILE A 95 -6.24 -0.69 0.35
CA ILE A 95 -6.23 -2.14 0.08
C ILE A 95 -7.65 -2.66 -0.10
N LYS A 96 -8.59 -2.24 0.75
CA LYS A 96 -10.00 -2.65 0.67
C LYS A 96 -10.69 -2.11 -0.57
N GLU A 97 -10.40 -0.86 -0.97
CA GLU A 97 -10.90 -0.30 -2.22
C GLU A 97 -10.37 -1.06 -3.44
N CYS A 98 -9.07 -1.35 -3.47
CA CYS A 98 -8.45 -2.09 -4.57
C CYS A 98 -9.00 -3.53 -4.67
N GLY A 99 -9.18 -4.19 -3.52
CA GLY A 99 -9.71 -5.55 -3.39
C GLY A 99 -11.23 -5.67 -3.34
N ALA A 100 -11.99 -4.59 -3.55
CA ALA A 100 -13.44 -4.56 -3.28
C ALA A 100 -14.26 -5.61 -4.04
N GLN A 101 -13.79 -6.03 -5.22
CA GLN A 101 -14.45 -7.03 -6.07
C GLN A 101 -13.98 -8.47 -5.79
N LEU A 102 -13.00 -8.67 -4.90
CA LEU A 102 -12.47 -9.97 -4.55
C LEU A 102 -13.29 -10.61 -3.41
N LYS A 103 -13.40 -11.94 -3.45
CA LYS A 103 -14.00 -12.73 -2.36
C LYS A 103 -13.04 -12.80 -1.18
N MET A 104 -13.02 -11.77 -0.34
CA MET A 104 -12.07 -11.62 0.77
C MET A 104 -12.07 -12.77 1.79
N ARG A 105 -13.12 -13.60 1.86
CA ARG A 105 -13.13 -14.86 2.64
C ARG A 105 -12.06 -15.86 2.18
N GLN A 106 -11.62 -15.78 0.92
CA GLN A 106 -10.60 -16.66 0.33
C GLN A 106 -9.17 -16.11 0.49
N LEU A 107 -9.00 -14.95 1.14
CA LEU A 107 -7.68 -14.40 1.46
C LEU A 107 -7.01 -15.28 2.52
N ILE A 108 -5.86 -15.87 2.19
CA ILE A 108 -5.12 -16.75 3.13
C ILE A 108 -3.92 -16.06 3.77
N SER A 109 -3.33 -15.06 3.12
CA SER A 109 -2.13 -14.37 3.59
C SER A 109 -1.99 -12.99 2.96
N VAL A 110 -1.22 -12.14 3.62
CA VAL A 110 -0.74 -10.87 3.09
C VAL A 110 0.78 -10.86 3.13
N SER A 111 1.37 -10.42 2.03
CA SER A 111 2.82 -10.30 1.87
C SER A 111 3.19 -8.83 1.67
N MET A 112 4.21 -8.38 2.38
CA MET A 112 4.60 -6.97 2.50
C MET A 112 6.07 -6.83 2.93
N ASP A 113 6.61 -5.62 2.86
CA ASP A 113 7.92 -5.27 3.45
C ASP A 113 7.83 -5.02 4.97
N GLY A 114 8.97 -4.70 5.60
CA GLY A 114 9.15 -4.67 7.05
C GLY A 114 8.87 -3.38 7.86
N PRO A 115 8.34 -2.25 7.33
CA PRO A 115 8.03 -1.08 8.14
C PRO A 115 6.99 -1.37 9.24
N ASN A 116 7.15 -0.72 10.39
CA ASN A 116 6.21 -0.82 11.52
C ASN A 116 4.76 -0.45 11.14
N VAL A 117 4.58 0.47 10.19
CA VAL A 117 3.26 0.86 9.68
C VAL A 117 2.55 -0.32 9.00
N ASN A 118 3.29 -1.15 8.26
CA ASN A 118 2.74 -2.29 7.54
C ASN A 118 2.40 -3.45 8.49
N PHE A 119 3.21 -3.65 9.54
CA PHE A 119 2.83 -4.54 10.64
C PHE A 119 1.55 -4.08 11.36
N LYS A 120 1.38 -2.77 11.60
CA LYS A 120 0.16 -2.21 12.19
C LYS A 120 -1.05 -2.44 11.26
N LEU A 121 -0.90 -2.18 9.97
CA LEU A 121 -1.93 -2.44 8.95
C LEU A 121 -2.39 -3.90 9.00
N VAL A 122 -1.45 -4.85 8.96
CA VAL A 122 -1.80 -6.27 8.95
C VAL A 122 -2.49 -6.68 10.25
N ASN A 123 -2.11 -6.13 11.41
CA ASN A 123 -2.83 -6.39 12.65
C ASN A 123 -4.29 -5.85 12.61
N LEU A 124 -4.52 -4.69 11.98
CA LEU A 124 -5.87 -4.14 11.78
C LEU A 124 -6.68 -5.02 10.82
N LEU A 125 -6.10 -5.38 9.68
CA LEU A 125 -6.73 -6.27 8.71
C LEU A 125 -7.07 -7.63 9.32
N GLN A 126 -6.15 -8.20 10.11
CA GLN A 126 -6.37 -9.46 10.81
C GLN A 126 -7.58 -9.39 11.74
N LYS A 127 -7.70 -8.29 12.49
CA LYS A 127 -8.80 -8.06 13.42
C LYS A 127 -10.13 -7.97 12.67
N GLU A 128 -10.22 -7.15 11.63
CA GLU A 128 -11.43 -7.01 10.80
C GLU A 128 -11.80 -8.34 10.12
N HIS A 129 -10.81 -9.04 9.57
CA HIS A 129 -11.01 -10.32 8.90
C HIS A 129 -11.55 -11.38 9.87
N ALA A 130 -11.01 -11.44 11.09
CA ALA A 130 -11.50 -12.34 12.13
C ALA A 130 -12.93 -12.00 12.55
N GLU A 131 -13.28 -10.72 12.71
CA GLU A 131 -14.63 -10.28 13.04
C GLU A 131 -15.64 -10.64 11.94
N LEU A 132 -15.27 -10.48 10.66
CA LEU A 132 -16.14 -10.76 9.52
C LEU A 132 -16.28 -12.26 9.20
N TYR A 133 -15.26 -13.07 9.48
CA TYR A 133 -15.19 -14.46 9.04
C TYR A 133 -15.03 -15.46 10.20
N GLY A 134 -15.77 -15.25 11.30
CA GLY A 134 -15.94 -16.25 12.35
C GLY A 134 -14.66 -16.58 13.15
N GLY A 135 -13.75 -15.63 13.25
CA GLY A 135 -12.47 -15.74 13.93
C GLY A 135 -11.32 -16.27 13.05
N ALA A 136 -11.52 -16.40 11.73
CA ALA A 136 -10.46 -16.80 10.80
C ALA A 136 -9.23 -15.89 10.91
N GLN A 137 -8.06 -16.50 10.92
CA GLN A 137 -6.77 -15.82 11.04
C GLN A 137 -5.97 -15.99 9.75
N LEU A 138 -5.46 -14.92 9.16
CA LEU A 138 -4.55 -15.00 8.02
C LEU A 138 -3.21 -15.63 8.44
N VAL A 139 -2.62 -16.41 7.54
CA VAL A 139 -1.31 -17.04 7.72
C VAL A 139 -0.23 -16.02 7.39
N LEU A 140 0.34 -15.37 8.40
CA LEU A 140 1.43 -14.41 8.22
C LEU A 140 2.75 -15.17 8.09
N VAL A 141 3.49 -14.97 7.00
CA VAL A 141 4.80 -15.62 6.73
C VAL A 141 5.96 -14.75 7.25
N GLY A 142 5.75 -13.45 7.39
CA GLY A 142 6.76 -12.46 7.78
C GLY A 142 6.82 -11.32 6.78
N SER A 143 7.80 -10.43 6.97
CA SER A 143 8.11 -9.38 6.00
C SER A 143 9.20 -9.83 5.03
N CYS A 144 9.31 -9.16 3.89
CA CYS A 144 10.40 -9.36 2.94
C CYS A 144 11.77 -9.08 3.58
N GLY A 145 12.53 -10.12 3.91
CA GLY A 145 13.89 -9.98 4.48
C GLY A 145 14.94 -9.49 3.48
N LEU A 146 14.62 -9.49 2.18
CA LEU A 146 15.52 -9.09 1.08
C LEU A 146 15.93 -7.61 1.15
N HIS A 147 15.04 -6.72 1.62
CA HIS A 147 15.30 -5.29 1.70
C HIS A 147 16.41 -4.91 2.71
N THR A 148 16.60 -5.69 3.77
CA THR A 148 17.61 -5.40 4.80
C THR A 148 19.03 -5.38 4.23
N LEU A 149 19.29 -6.15 3.17
CA LEU A 149 20.61 -6.32 2.57
C LEU A 149 20.95 -5.25 1.52
N HIS A 150 19.95 -4.59 0.92
CA HIS A 150 20.17 -3.41 0.06
C HIS A 150 20.85 -2.25 0.82
N ASN A 151 20.63 -2.14 2.14
CA ASN A 151 21.27 -1.15 3.00
C ASN A 151 22.78 -1.37 3.16
N ALA A 152 23.36 -2.45 2.62
CA ALA A 152 24.78 -2.71 2.75
C ALA A 152 25.67 -1.79 1.92
N ARG A 153 25.09 -1.07 0.95
CA ARG A 153 25.78 -0.03 0.18
C ARG A 153 25.97 1.29 0.94
N VAL A 154 25.57 1.35 2.22
CA VAL A 154 25.79 2.52 3.08
C VAL A 154 27.26 2.92 3.14
N VAL A 155 28.20 1.96 3.04
CA VAL A 155 29.64 2.24 2.91
C VAL A 155 29.94 3.22 1.77
N GLU A 156 29.31 3.00 0.60
CA GLU A 156 29.58 3.78 -0.62
C GLU A 156 29.09 5.22 -0.49
N ILE A 157 27.96 5.43 0.18
CA ILE A 157 27.35 6.75 0.39
C ILE A 157 27.81 7.42 1.69
N TRP A 158 28.54 6.72 2.56
CA TRP A 158 28.98 7.24 3.86
C TRP A 158 29.72 8.58 3.77
N PRO A 159 30.65 8.81 2.81
CA PRO A 159 31.31 10.11 2.68
C PRO A 159 30.33 11.26 2.39
N MET A 160 29.23 11.00 1.67
CA MET A 160 28.18 11.99 1.44
C MET A 160 27.36 12.26 2.71
N LEU A 161 27.05 11.21 3.48
CA LEU A 161 26.36 11.33 4.77
C LEU A 161 27.19 12.14 5.77
N GLN A 162 28.51 11.91 5.83
CA GLN A 162 29.43 12.70 6.66
C GLN A 162 29.39 14.18 6.28
N LYS A 163 29.52 14.51 4.99
CA LYS A 163 29.40 15.89 4.49
C LYS A 163 28.07 16.53 4.86
N TYR A 164 26.97 15.79 4.78
CA TYR A 164 25.65 16.27 5.16
C TYR A 164 25.57 16.60 6.65
N VAL A 165 25.99 15.67 7.52
CA VAL A 165 25.98 15.89 8.98
C VAL A 165 26.91 17.05 9.37
N ASP A 166 28.08 17.15 8.75
CA ASP A 166 29.01 18.26 8.97
C ASP A 166 28.41 19.60 8.51
N GLY A 167 27.67 19.59 7.40
CA GLY A 167 26.91 20.76 6.92
C GLY A 167 25.86 21.22 7.92
N VAL A 168 25.13 20.30 8.55
CA VAL A 168 24.15 20.61 9.61
C VAL A 168 24.84 21.10 10.88
N LYS A 169 25.89 20.41 11.36
CA LYS A 169 26.67 20.81 12.55
C LYS A 169 27.29 22.20 12.40
N ASN A 170 27.80 22.51 11.22
CA ASN A 170 28.40 23.82 10.90
C ASN A 170 27.35 24.88 10.53
N LYS A 171 26.05 24.61 10.73
CA LYS A 171 24.93 25.52 10.43
C LYS A 171 24.88 26.00 8.97
N LYS A 172 25.48 25.26 8.04
CA LYS A 172 25.40 25.52 6.59
C LYS A 172 24.07 25.05 6.00
N ILE A 173 23.41 24.08 6.64
CA ILE A 173 22.14 23.47 6.22
C ILE A 173 21.26 23.33 7.47
N PRO A 174 19.93 23.53 7.38
CA PRO A 174 19.01 23.34 8.50
C PRO A 174 19.02 21.90 9.02
N ASN A 175 18.89 21.75 10.35
CA ASN A 175 18.77 20.45 11.00
C ASN A 175 17.36 19.89 10.73
N PRO A 176 17.24 18.66 10.17
CA PRO A 176 15.94 18.06 9.90
C PRO A 176 15.16 17.63 11.16
N ALA A 177 15.78 17.57 12.33
CA ALA A 177 15.16 17.16 13.60
C ALA A 177 14.43 15.80 13.52
N THR A 178 15.05 14.83 12.84
CA THR A 178 14.51 13.48 12.67
C THR A 178 15.36 12.43 13.40
N ALA A 179 14.73 11.37 13.89
CA ALA A 179 15.42 10.24 14.51
C ALA A 179 16.46 9.58 13.57
N SER A 180 16.19 9.58 12.26
CA SER A 180 17.14 9.09 11.26
C SER A 180 18.42 9.93 11.22
N TYR A 181 18.29 11.27 11.27
CA TYR A 181 19.45 12.16 11.36
C TYR A 181 20.22 11.93 12.65
N ASP A 182 19.54 11.80 13.79
CA ASP A 182 20.18 11.57 15.09
C ASP A 182 20.98 10.26 15.09
N THR A 183 20.43 9.22 14.45
CA THR A 183 21.09 7.91 14.28
C THR A 183 22.38 8.04 13.45
N ILE A 184 22.34 8.74 12.31
CA ILE A 184 23.52 8.93 11.44
C ILE A 184 24.56 9.81 12.14
N ALA A 185 24.12 10.88 12.82
CA ALA A 185 24.99 11.78 13.55
C ALA A 185 25.69 11.09 14.73
N ALA A 186 25.00 10.17 15.42
CA ALA A 186 25.59 9.31 16.44
C ALA A 186 26.58 8.31 15.83
N ALA A 187 26.23 7.66 14.72
CA ALA A 187 27.10 6.73 14.01
C ALA A 187 28.39 7.41 13.48
N GLN A 188 28.34 8.69 13.08
CA GLN A 188 29.54 9.44 12.70
C GLN A 188 30.53 9.65 13.86
N ARG A 189 30.05 9.61 15.12
CA ARG A 189 30.91 9.72 16.31
C ARG A 189 31.57 8.39 16.68
N ASP A 190 31.13 7.28 16.11
CA ASP A 190 31.69 5.96 16.38
C ASP A 190 32.97 5.75 15.55
N PRO A 191 34.15 5.60 16.20
CA PRO A 191 35.42 5.41 15.50
C PRO A 191 35.46 4.11 14.68
N LEU A 192 34.61 3.14 15.00
CA LEU A 192 34.54 1.84 14.33
C LEU A 192 33.47 1.79 13.24
N ILE A 193 32.77 2.89 12.94
CA ILE A 193 31.64 2.86 12.01
C ILE A 193 32.02 2.34 10.63
N ILE A 194 33.18 2.74 10.09
CA ILE A 194 33.66 2.24 8.79
C ILE A 194 33.90 0.73 8.85
N ALA A 195 34.54 0.23 9.92
CA ALA A 195 34.77 -1.19 10.09
C ALA A 195 33.46 -1.97 10.22
N LYS A 196 32.49 -1.47 10.98
CA LYS A 196 31.14 -2.06 11.12
C LYS A 196 30.40 -2.10 9.78
N LEU A 197 30.45 -1.00 9.01
CA LEU A 197 29.82 -0.92 7.70
C LEU A 197 30.51 -1.85 6.69
N GLN A 198 31.84 -1.97 6.71
CA GLN A 198 32.60 -2.91 5.86
C GLN A 198 32.30 -4.37 6.21
N PHE A 199 32.19 -4.68 7.51
CA PHE A 199 31.76 -6.00 7.96
C PHE A 199 30.35 -6.34 7.49
N PHE A 200 29.41 -5.38 7.61
CA PHE A 200 28.05 -5.55 7.09
C PHE A 200 28.03 -5.70 5.57
N PHE A 201 28.86 -4.94 4.85
CA PHE A 201 29.03 -5.08 3.41
C PHE A 201 29.56 -6.46 3.03
N ALA A 202 30.54 -7.01 3.75
CA ALA A 202 31.03 -8.36 3.54
C ALA A 202 29.94 -9.41 3.78
N ILE A 203 29.17 -9.31 4.87
CA ILE A 203 28.01 -10.19 5.12
C ILE A 203 27.03 -10.12 3.95
N SER A 204 26.71 -8.90 3.49
CA SER A 204 25.74 -8.74 2.41
C SER A 204 26.15 -9.46 1.15
N ARG A 205 27.43 -9.38 0.77
CA ARG A 205 27.98 -10.07 -0.41
C ARG A 205 27.87 -11.58 -0.30
N THR A 206 28.04 -12.14 0.90
CA THR A 206 27.86 -13.58 1.15
C THR A 206 26.41 -14.01 1.00
N PHE A 207 25.47 -13.16 1.43
CA PHE A 207 24.03 -13.45 1.32
C PHE A 207 23.46 -13.16 -0.07
N SER A 208 24.07 -12.27 -0.86
CA SER A 208 23.54 -11.85 -2.18
C SER A 208 23.17 -13.01 -3.13
N PRO A 209 23.99 -14.06 -3.32
CA PRO A 209 23.61 -15.17 -4.21
C PRO A 209 22.35 -15.89 -3.73
N PHE A 210 22.21 -16.11 -2.41
CA PHE A 210 21.02 -16.68 -1.82
C PHE A 210 19.80 -15.77 -2.05
N LEU A 211 19.94 -14.47 -1.80
CA LEU A 211 18.85 -13.52 -2.02
C LEU A 211 18.37 -13.50 -3.48
N LEU A 212 19.30 -13.43 -4.43
CA LEU A 212 19.00 -13.44 -5.87
C LEU A 212 18.29 -14.73 -6.27
N LYS A 213 18.73 -15.88 -5.73
CA LYS A 213 18.11 -17.19 -5.97
C LYS A 213 16.64 -17.23 -5.50
N PHE A 214 16.31 -16.54 -4.41
CA PHE A 214 14.96 -16.44 -3.85
C PHE A 214 14.20 -15.17 -4.30
N GLN A 215 14.71 -14.39 -5.26
CA GLN A 215 13.96 -13.30 -5.90
C GLN A 215 13.12 -13.81 -7.08
N THR A 216 12.26 -14.80 -6.81
CA THR A 216 11.40 -15.42 -7.81
C THR A 216 9.93 -15.40 -7.39
N ASP A 217 9.03 -15.44 -8.38
CA ASP A 217 7.60 -15.64 -8.13
C ASP A 217 7.25 -17.13 -8.00
N GLU A 218 8.17 -18.04 -8.30
CA GLU A 218 7.94 -19.47 -8.16
C GLU A 218 7.86 -19.89 -6.68
N PRO A 219 7.10 -20.96 -6.35
CA PRO A 219 6.87 -21.36 -4.97
C PRO A 219 8.05 -22.15 -4.40
N VAL A 220 9.15 -21.43 -4.13
CA VAL A 220 10.41 -21.98 -3.61
C VAL A 220 10.52 -21.92 -2.08
N MET A 221 9.47 -21.48 -1.37
CA MET A 221 9.44 -21.44 0.09
C MET A 221 9.83 -22.78 0.77
N PRO A 222 9.44 -23.97 0.26
CA PRO A 222 9.85 -25.25 0.84
C PRO A 222 11.37 -25.44 0.96
N PHE A 223 12.15 -24.80 0.08
CA PHE A 223 13.61 -24.91 0.06
C PHE A 223 14.30 -23.85 0.94
N LEU A 224 13.58 -22.79 1.32
CA LEU A 224 14.14 -21.61 1.98
C LEU A 224 14.84 -21.93 3.31
N ALA A 225 14.20 -22.72 4.17
CA ALA A 225 14.72 -23.00 5.51
C ALA A 225 16.02 -23.81 5.48
N LYS A 226 16.12 -24.77 4.55
CA LYS A 226 17.31 -25.61 4.36
C LYS A 226 18.47 -24.80 3.78
N ASP A 227 18.24 -24.12 2.66
CA ASP A 227 19.27 -23.32 1.99
C ASP A 227 19.79 -22.20 2.91
N LEU A 228 18.92 -21.60 3.71
CA LEU A 228 19.32 -20.61 4.72
C LEU A 228 20.17 -21.22 5.83
N ALA A 229 19.80 -22.40 6.33
CA ALA A 229 20.57 -23.10 7.36
C ALA A 229 21.96 -23.50 6.85
N GLU A 230 22.06 -23.94 5.59
CA GLU A 230 23.35 -24.24 4.93
C GLU A 230 24.20 -22.98 4.76
N LEU A 231 23.61 -21.88 4.30
CA LEU A 231 24.29 -20.58 4.20
C LEU A 231 24.84 -20.13 5.57
N LEU A 232 24.01 -20.21 6.62
CA LEU A 232 24.42 -19.87 7.98
C LEU A 232 25.51 -20.81 8.50
N LYS A 233 25.41 -22.11 8.26
CA LYS A 233 26.43 -23.08 8.68
C LYS A 233 27.77 -22.81 8.01
N ASN A 234 27.77 -22.56 6.70
CA ASN A 234 28.98 -22.23 5.94
C ASN A 234 29.60 -20.90 6.38
N TRP A 235 28.79 -19.99 6.93
CA TRP A 235 29.24 -18.71 7.46
C TRP A 235 29.71 -18.75 8.92
N VAL A 236 29.07 -19.56 9.77
CA VAL A 236 29.39 -19.69 11.20
C VAL A 236 30.57 -20.64 11.45
N SER A 237 30.72 -21.71 10.66
CA SER A 237 31.82 -22.68 10.82
C SER A 237 33.24 -22.08 10.76
N PRO A 238 33.51 -21.01 9.98
CA PRO A 238 34.82 -20.33 9.98
C PRO A 238 34.99 -19.25 11.06
N MET A 239 33.91 -18.81 11.72
CA MET A 239 33.93 -17.69 12.67
C MET A 239 33.51 -18.17 14.06
N ASN A 240 34.48 -18.54 14.91
CA ASN A 240 34.30 -18.61 16.37
C ASN A 240 34.15 -17.20 16.98
N ALA A 241 33.33 -16.35 16.38
CA ALA A 241 33.16 -14.96 16.76
C ALA A 241 31.71 -14.68 17.12
N ASP A 242 31.54 -13.97 18.23
CA ASP A 242 30.27 -13.46 18.72
C ASP A 242 29.51 -12.78 17.57
N ILE A 243 28.31 -13.30 17.28
CA ILE A 243 27.56 -12.98 16.07
C ILE A 243 27.07 -11.54 16.21
N GLY A 244 27.81 -10.59 15.64
CA GLY A 244 27.48 -9.18 15.72
C GLY A 244 26.04 -8.87 15.27
N LEU A 245 25.47 -7.80 15.84
CA LEU A 245 24.09 -7.29 15.68
C LEU A 245 23.48 -7.40 14.26
N GLY A 246 24.29 -7.33 13.19
CA GLY A 246 23.82 -7.42 11.80
C GLY A 246 23.29 -8.79 11.39
N ALA A 247 23.96 -9.88 11.76
CA ALA A 247 23.48 -11.24 11.45
C ALA A 247 22.29 -11.62 12.33
N GLU A 248 22.26 -11.17 13.58
CA GLU A 248 21.11 -11.31 14.47
C GLU A 248 19.87 -10.59 13.92
N SER A 249 20.05 -9.47 13.21
CA SER A 249 18.96 -8.72 12.56
C SER A 249 18.39 -9.43 11.33
N VAL A 250 19.24 -10.04 10.50
CA VAL A 250 18.82 -10.87 9.35
C VAL A 250 18.10 -12.13 9.84
N ILE A 251 18.64 -12.77 10.87
CA ILE A 251 18.02 -13.91 11.55
C ILE A 251 16.68 -13.49 12.20
N LYS A 252 16.60 -12.35 12.89
CA LYS A 252 15.35 -11.81 13.47
C LYS A 252 14.31 -11.44 12.39
N ALA A 253 14.75 -10.88 11.26
CA ALA A 253 13.88 -10.56 10.11
C ALA A 253 13.30 -11.82 9.46
N LEU A 254 14.07 -12.91 9.42
CA LEU A 254 13.63 -14.23 8.97
C LEU A 254 12.83 -15.00 10.05
N GLN A 255 12.87 -14.55 11.30
CA GLN A 255 12.21 -15.16 12.47
C GLN A 255 10.94 -14.40 12.89
N SER A 256 10.00 -14.22 11.96
CA SER A 256 8.66 -13.67 12.19
C SER A 256 7.88 -14.37 13.35
N LYS A 257 6.71 -13.84 13.74
CA LYS A 257 5.90 -14.27 14.92
C LYS A 257 5.85 -15.81 15.10
N PRO A 258 5.76 -16.35 16.33
CA PRO A 258 5.84 -17.79 16.60
C PRO A 258 4.97 -18.71 15.73
N GLY A 259 3.73 -18.30 15.40
CA GLY A 259 2.81 -19.07 14.54
C GLY A 259 3.22 -19.12 13.06
N SER A 260 3.80 -18.04 12.53
CA SER A 260 4.42 -17.98 11.20
C SER A 260 5.54 -19.01 11.05
N ARG A 261 6.35 -19.16 12.11
CA ARG A 261 7.50 -20.06 12.13
C ARG A 261 7.11 -21.51 11.88
N VAL A 262 5.92 -21.93 12.31
CA VAL A 262 5.47 -23.32 12.12
C VAL A 262 5.27 -23.59 10.64
N VAL A 263 4.49 -22.77 9.94
CA VAL A 263 4.21 -22.98 8.51
C VAL A 263 5.49 -22.86 7.69
N VAL A 264 6.27 -21.79 7.89
CA VAL A 264 7.52 -21.57 7.12
C VAL A 264 8.55 -22.68 7.33
N ARG A 265 8.69 -23.20 8.55
CA ARG A 265 9.65 -24.28 8.82
C ARG A 265 9.17 -25.65 8.36
N HIS A 266 7.87 -25.91 8.45
CA HIS A 266 7.32 -27.22 8.19
C HIS A 266 6.87 -27.41 6.74
N ILE A 267 6.72 -26.34 5.96
CA ILE A 267 6.43 -26.42 4.51
C ILE A 267 7.55 -27.13 3.72
N ALA A 268 8.75 -27.28 4.30
CA ALA A 268 9.83 -28.11 3.75
C ALA A 268 9.45 -29.59 3.57
N CYS A 269 8.34 -30.05 4.15
CA CYS A 269 7.76 -31.36 3.84
C CYS A 269 7.22 -31.47 2.40
N LEU A 270 7.05 -30.34 1.70
CA LEU A 270 6.68 -30.30 0.30
C LEU A 270 7.87 -30.44 -0.66
N ASP A 271 9.10 -30.51 -0.16
CA ASP A 271 10.28 -30.80 -0.97
C ASP A 271 10.23 -32.25 -1.48
N PRO A 272 10.19 -32.50 -2.80
CA PRO A 272 10.09 -33.84 -3.36
C PRO A 272 11.24 -34.77 -2.91
N THR A 273 12.44 -34.23 -2.72
CA THR A 273 13.58 -35.01 -2.24
C THR A 273 13.37 -35.45 -0.79
N ASN A 274 12.81 -34.59 0.06
CA ASN A 274 12.49 -34.96 1.45
C ASN A 274 11.33 -35.96 1.51
N MET A 275 10.30 -35.78 0.68
CA MET A 275 9.18 -36.72 0.56
C MET A 275 9.65 -38.14 0.24
N SER A 276 10.66 -38.28 -0.61
CA SER A 276 11.23 -39.58 -0.98
C SER A 276 12.20 -40.14 0.07
N ARG A 277 13.05 -39.29 0.67
CA ARG A 277 14.11 -39.73 1.61
C ARG A 277 13.59 -40.00 3.02
N ASP A 278 12.70 -39.17 3.54
CA ASP A 278 12.18 -39.26 4.91
C ASP A 278 10.66 -38.98 4.98
N PRO A 279 9.83 -39.94 4.50
CA PRO A 279 8.38 -39.79 4.50
C PRO A 279 7.77 -39.54 5.89
N GLU A 280 8.27 -40.24 6.91
CA GLU A 280 7.75 -40.13 8.29
C GLU A 280 7.98 -38.73 8.86
N TRP A 281 9.17 -38.15 8.61
CA TRP A 281 9.42 -36.75 8.95
C TRP A 281 8.47 -35.81 8.20
N CYS A 282 8.29 -36.00 6.90
CA CYS A 282 7.36 -35.20 6.10
C CYS A 282 5.93 -35.28 6.65
N ILE A 283 5.45 -36.46 7.04
CA ILE A 283 4.13 -36.66 7.64
C ILE A 283 4.00 -35.88 8.94
N GLY A 284 4.99 -35.96 9.84
CA GLY A 284 4.99 -35.20 11.09
C GLY A 284 4.95 -33.68 10.88
N LYS A 285 5.65 -33.19 9.85
CA LYS A 285 5.61 -31.77 9.46
C LYS A 285 4.26 -31.38 8.86
N MET A 286 3.69 -32.19 7.97
CA MET A 286 2.37 -31.96 7.40
C MET A 286 1.29 -31.89 8.50
N LYS A 287 1.29 -32.84 9.45
CA LYS A 287 0.39 -32.83 10.62
C LYS A 287 0.47 -31.50 11.39
N SER A 288 1.68 -30.99 11.59
CA SER A 288 1.89 -29.70 12.27
C SER A 288 1.34 -28.51 11.47
N VAL A 289 1.47 -28.51 10.15
CA VAL A 289 0.93 -27.45 9.27
C VAL A 289 -0.60 -27.51 9.25
N VAL A 290 -1.19 -28.70 9.10
CA VAL A 290 -2.64 -28.91 9.16
C VAL A 290 -3.21 -28.45 10.50
N GLN A 291 -2.58 -28.83 11.62
CA GLN A 291 -2.99 -28.39 12.95
C GLN A 291 -2.98 -26.86 13.07
N ARG A 292 -1.98 -26.20 12.49
CA ARG A 292 -1.92 -24.73 12.48
C ARG A 292 -3.08 -24.11 11.69
N PHE A 293 -3.38 -24.64 10.51
CA PHE A 293 -4.51 -24.17 9.69
C PHE A 293 -5.88 -24.42 10.35
N LEU A 294 -6.01 -25.49 11.14
CA LEU A 294 -7.20 -25.73 11.99
C LEU A 294 -7.34 -24.67 13.08
N GLN A 295 -6.25 -24.35 13.79
CA GLN A 295 -6.24 -23.30 14.82
C GLN A 295 -6.61 -21.92 14.23
N ASP A 296 -6.10 -21.63 13.04
CA ASP A 296 -6.35 -20.38 12.32
C ASP A 296 -7.71 -20.36 11.61
N LYS A 297 -8.52 -21.43 11.73
CA LYS A 297 -9.84 -21.61 11.09
C LYS A 297 -9.81 -21.40 9.56
N GLN A 298 -8.69 -21.75 8.92
CA GLN A 298 -8.49 -21.65 7.47
C GLN A 298 -8.97 -22.89 6.71
N LEU A 299 -9.37 -23.96 7.42
CA LEU A 299 -9.95 -25.16 6.83
C LEU A 299 -11.47 -25.18 7.04
N ALA A 300 -12.22 -24.99 5.96
CA ALA A 300 -13.68 -24.91 6.01
C ALA A 300 -14.35 -26.19 6.56
N GLY A 301 -13.76 -27.37 6.35
CA GLY A 301 -14.26 -28.65 6.87
C GLY A 301 -13.79 -29.02 8.28
N GLY A 302 -13.07 -28.10 8.96
CA GLY A 302 -12.57 -28.32 10.31
C GLY A 302 -11.70 -29.57 10.45
N VAL A 303 -11.76 -30.21 11.62
CA VAL A 303 -10.91 -31.36 11.99
C VAL A 303 -11.02 -32.51 10.98
N SER A 304 -12.24 -32.84 10.53
CA SER A 304 -12.46 -33.92 9.56
C SER A 304 -11.73 -33.67 8.24
N ALA A 305 -11.72 -32.43 7.73
CA ALA A 305 -10.93 -32.11 6.54
C ALA A 305 -9.43 -32.22 6.80
N GLY A 306 -8.97 -31.83 7.99
CA GLY A 306 -7.59 -31.99 8.41
C GLY A 306 -7.15 -33.46 8.44
N ASP A 307 -7.98 -34.34 8.99
CA ASP A 307 -7.71 -35.79 9.05
C ASP A 307 -7.62 -36.41 7.65
N VAL A 308 -8.53 -36.02 6.74
CA VAL A 308 -8.51 -36.47 5.34
C VAL A 308 -7.23 -36.00 4.62
N ILE A 309 -6.80 -34.75 4.83
CA ILE A 309 -5.56 -34.23 4.23
C ILE A 309 -4.35 -35.06 4.70
N VAL A 310 -4.26 -35.33 6.00
CA VAL A 310 -3.16 -36.12 6.58
C VAL A 310 -3.18 -37.55 6.04
N GLN A 311 -4.36 -38.19 6.01
CA GLN A 311 -4.52 -39.55 5.49
C GLN A 311 -4.15 -39.63 3.99
N GLN A 312 -4.57 -38.65 3.18
CA GLN A 312 -4.19 -38.58 1.78
C GLN A 312 -2.69 -38.39 1.62
N PHE A 313 -2.04 -37.61 2.48
CA PHE A 313 -0.60 -37.40 2.42
C PHE A 313 0.19 -38.65 2.79
N GLU A 314 -0.22 -39.38 3.83
CA GLU A 314 0.37 -40.66 4.21
C GLU A 314 0.25 -41.69 3.07
N ARG A 315 -0.93 -41.77 2.44
CA ARG A 315 -1.15 -42.64 1.28
C ARG A 315 -0.30 -42.21 0.08
N PHE A 316 -0.26 -40.92 -0.22
CA PHE A 316 0.52 -40.37 -1.32
C PHE A 316 2.01 -40.70 -1.19
N LEU A 317 2.58 -40.55 0.00
CA LEU A 317 3.99 -40.84 0.22
C LEU A 317 4.32 -42.35 0.18
N SER A 318 3.36 -43.21 0.51
CA SER A 318 3.56 -44.66 0.44
C SER A 318 3.48 -45.24 -0.98
N VAL A 319 2.78 -44.56 -1.91
CA VAL A 319 2.60 -45.01 -3.29
C VAL A 319 3.42 -44.16 -4.27
N GLU A 320 3.13 -42.87 -4.40
CA GLU A 320 3.71 -42.00 -5.42
C GLU A 320 5.05 -41.37 -4.99
N GLY A 321 5.24 -41.10 -3.69
CA GLY A 321 6.44 -40.42 -3.15
C GLY A 321 7.77 -41.16 -3.36
N ARG A 322 7.73 -42.40 -3.86
CA ARG A 322 8.91 -43.24 -4.18
C ARG A 322 9.30 -43.19 -5.66
N GLY A 323 8.59 -42.43 -6.50
CA GLY A 323 8.93 -42.30 -7.92
C GLY A 323 10.29 -41.63 -8.16
N GLU A 324 10.96 -41.99 -9.26
CA GLU A 324 12.26 -41.43 -9.67
C GLU A 324 12.25 -39.89 -9.71
N GLY A 325 11.16 -39.32 -10.23
CA GLY A 325 10.97 -37.87 -10.35
C GLY A 325 11.07 -37.10 -9.03
N PHE A 326 10.87 -37.74 -7.87
CA PHE A 326 11.01 -37.08 -6.56
C PHE A 326 12.48 -36.93 -6.14
N LEU A 327 13.33 -37.90 -6.46
CA LEU A 327 14.76 -37.87 -6.14
C LEU A 327 15.55 -37.04 -7.16
N SER A 328 15.11 -37.05 -8.43
CA SER A 328 15.75 -36.29 -9.50
C SER A 328 15.28 -34.84 -9.59
N PHE A 329 14.25 -34.45 -8.81
CA PHE A 329 13.71 -33.10 -8.83
C PHE A 329 14.80 -32.06 -8.59
N GLN A 330 14.94 -31.10 -9.49
CA GLN A 330 15.90 -30.00 -9.38
C GLN A 330 15.19 -28.71 -8.96
N PRO A 331 15.33 -28.26 -7.69
CA PRO A 331 14.82 -26.97 -7.28
C PRO A 331 15.39 -25.85 -8.17
N PHE A 332 14.58 -24.83 -8.46
CA PHE A 332 14.94 -23.65 -9.28
C PHE A 332 15.16 -23.91 -10.79
N GLU A 333 15.24 -25.17 -11.22
CA GLU A 333 15.17 -25.54 -12.65
C GLU A 333 13.77 -26.06 -13.01
N GLN A 334 13.09 -26.70 -12.06
CA GLN A 334 11.74 -27.22 -12.20
C GLN A 334 10.78 -26.51 -11.24
N ARG A 335 9.56 -26.27 -11.73
CA ARG A 335 8.49 -25.66 -10.94
C ARG A 335 7.84 -26.67 -10.00
N LEU A 336 8.02 -26.45 -8.70
CA LEU A 336 7.50 -27.33 -7.65
C LEU A 336 5.98 -27.45 -7.69
N ASP A 337 5.27 -26.36 -7.95
CA ASP A 337 3.82 -26.35 -8.04
C ASP A 337 3.28 -27.12 -9.23
N VAL A 338 3.92 -27.02 -10.39
CA VAL A 338 3.54 -27.81 -11.57
C VAL A 338 3.72 -29.29 -11.29
N PHE A 339 4.90 -29.67 -10.77
CA PHE A 339 5.21 -31.05 -10.40
C PHE A 339 4.21 -31.62 -9.38
N LEU A 340 4.01 -30.92 -8.26
CA LEU A 340 3.08 -31.37 -7.21
C LEU A 340 1.63 -31.39 -7.69
N HIS A 341 1.23 -30.46 -8.56
CA HIS A 341 -0.14 -30.40 -9.06
C HIS A 341 -0.52 -31.62 -9.90
N GLU A 342 0.42 -32.15 -10.67
CA GLU A 342 0.25 -33.33 -11.51
C GLU A 342 0.18 -34.61 -10.66
N VAL A 343 1.15 -34.82 -9.79
CA VAL A 343 1.24 -36.04 -8.96
C VAL A 343 0.15 -36.12 -7.89
N LEU A 344 -0.42 -34.99 -7.45
CA LEU A 344 -1.51 -34.94 -6.47
C LEU A 344 -2.91 -35.03 -7.11
N SER A 345 -3.01 -35.31 -8.42
CA SER A 345 -4.30 -35.30 -9.14
C SER A 345 -5.36 -36.26 -8.58
N THR A 346 -4.94 -37.37 -7.97
CA THR A 346 -5.79 -38.40 -7.33
C THR A 346 -6.16 -38.10 -5.87
N TYR A 347 -5.61 -37.04 -5.28
CA TYR A 347 -5.77 -36.67 -3.86
C TYR A 347 -6.36 -35.25 -3.72
N PRO A 348 -7.69 -35.06 -3.92
CA PRO A 348 -8.26 -33.74 -4.13
C PRO A 348 -8.15 -32.77 -2.94
N GLU A 349 -8.35 -33.25 -1.71
CA GLU A 349 -8.25 -32.45 -0.49
C GLU A 349 -6.80 -32.05 -0.21
N LEU A 350 -5.87 -33.00 -0.33
CA LEU A 350 -4.45 -32.74 -0.22
C LEU A 350 -3.96 -31.77 -1.31
N ARG A 351 -4.39 -31.95 -2.56
CA ARG A 351 -4.03 -31.07 -3.67
C ARG A 351 -4.46 -29.63 -3.38
N ARG A 352 -5.70 -29.41 -2.94
CA ARG A 352 -6.21 -28.06 -2.57
C ARG A 352 -5.44 -27.46 -1.40
N PHE A 353 -5.05 -28.29 -0.43
CA PHE A 353 -4.25 -27.85 0.70
C PHE A 353 -2.83 -27.45 0.27
N CYS A 354 -2.14 -28.29 -0.51
CA CYS A 354 -0.83 -27.99 -1.07
C CYS A 354 -0.85 -26.75 -1.96
N GLN A 355 -1.88 -26.55 -2.78
CA GLN A 355 -2.07 -25.32 -3.55
C GLN A 355 -2.10 -24.09 -2.63
N SER A 356 -2.85 -24.16 -1.51
CA SER A 356 -2.91 -23.06 -0.54
C SER A 356 -1.56 -22.78 0.11
N LEU A 357 -0.75 -23.81 0.39
CA LEU A 357 0.61 -23.66 0.92
C LEU A 357 1.58 -23.05 -0.10
N LEU A 358 1.52 -23.47 -1.36
CA LEU A 358 2.39 -22.99 -2.44
C LEU A 358 2.06 -21.55 -2.87
N LEU A 359 0.86 -21.06 -2.55
CA LEU A 359 0.51 -19.66 -2.70
C LEU A 359 1.22 -18.75 -1.70
N LEU A 360 1.68 -19.25 -0.55
CA LEU A 360 2.39 -18.44 0.42
C LEU A 360 3.67 -17.88 -0.20
N SER A 361 3.81 -16.54 -0.19
CA SER A 361 4.96 -15.87 -0.77
C SER A 361 6.12 -15.83 0.22
N HIS A 362 7.35 -16.06 -0.28
CA HIS A 362 8.59 -15.95 0.49
C HIS A 362 9.30 -14.60 0.30
N GLY A 363 8.73 -13.69 -0.51
CA GLY A 363 9.32 -12.39 -0.80
C GLY A 363 8.35 -11.40 -1.47
N GLN A 364 8.87 -10.22 -1.82
CA GLN A 364 8.13 -9.14 -2.51
C GLN A 364 8.68 -8.80 -3.90
N ALA A 365 9.58 -9.63 -4.45
CA ALA A 365 10.24 -9.40 -5.73
C ALA A 365 9.27 -9.11 -6.90
N THR A 366 8.08 -9.71 -6.93
CA THR A 366 7.10 -9.46 -8.00
C THR A 366 6.50 -8.06 -7.91
N VAL A 367 6.20 -7.56 -6.71
CA VAL A 367 5.65 -6.21 -6.52
C VAL A 367 6.73 -5.15 -6.73
N GLU A 368 7.93 -5.38 -6.19
CA GLU A 368 9.10 -4.50 -6.37
C GLU A 368 9.47 -4.34 -7.86
N ARG A 369 9.51 -5.45 -8.62
CA ARG A 369 9.71 -5.41 -10.08
C ARG A 369 8.54 -4.74 -10.80
N GLY A 370 7.32 -4.86 -10.28
CA GLY A 370 6.11 -4.22 -10.80
C GLY A 370 6.27 -2.70 -10.97
N PHE A 371 6.95 -2.02 -10.04
CA PHE A 371 7.23 -0.58 -10.16
C PHE A 371 8.17 -0.23 -11.30
N SER A 372 8.99 -1.17 -11.79
CA SER A 372 9.89 -0.92 -12.93
C SER A 372 9.11 -0.69 -14.21
N VAL A 373 7.91 -1.27 -14.32
CA VAL A 373 6.98 -1.05 -15.45
C VAL A 373 6.58 0.42 -15.55
N ASN A 374 6.57 1.17 -14.43
CA ASN A 374 6.29 2.60 -14.47
C ASN A 374 7.22 3.33 -15.45
N LYS A 375 8.49 2.92 -15.57
CA LYS A 375 9.44 3.55 -16.51
C LYS A 375 9.04 3.40 -17.98
N GLU A 376 8.23 2.39 -18.31
CA GLU A 376 7.76 2.12 -19.67
C GLU A 376 6.46 2.89 -19.99
N VAL A 377 5.69 3.27 -18.98
CA VAL A 377 4.37 3.90 -19.13
C VAL A 377 4.32 5.36 -18.67
N GLU A 378 5.30 5.82 -17.89
CA GLU A 378 5.33 7.17 -17.35
C GLU A 378 5.50 8.22 -18.45
N THR A 379 4.55 9.15 -18.52
CA THR A 379 4.60 10.34 -19.37
C THR A 379 4.21 11.57 -18.55
N VAL A 380 4.72 12.75 -18.93
CA VAL A 380 4.39 14.00 -18.26
C VAL A 380 2.87 14.24 -18.30
N ASN A 381 2.30 14.68 -17.18
CA ASN A 381 0.86 14.95 -17.01
C ASN A 381 -0.08 13.73 -17.16
N LEU A 382 0.43 12.51 -16.97
CA LEU A 382 -0.41 11.31 -16.93
C LEU A 382 -1.28 11.30 -15.65
N LEU A 383 -2.58 11.09 -15.82
CA LEU A 383 -3.50 10.89 -14.70
C LEU A 383 -3.27 9.52 -14.06
N GLU A 384 -3.46 9.45 -12.74
CA GLU A 384 -3.33 8.24 -11.90
C GLU A 384 -4.12 7.04 -12.46
N GLU A 385 -5.38 7.26 -12.80
CA GLU A 385 -6.28 6.24 -13.37
C GLU A 385 -5.81 5.77 -14.76
N SER A 386 -5.11 6.64 -15.50
CA SER A 386 -4.53 6.29 -16.80
C SER A 386 -3.25 5.47 -16.63
N LEU A 387 -2.44 5.74 -15.59
CA LEU A 387 -1.30 4.91 -15.23
C LEU A 387 -1.75 3.50 -14.87
N GLU A 388 -2.72 3.38 -13.96
CA GLU A 388 -3.28 2.07 -13.57
C GLU A 388 -3.79 1.30 -14.78
N ALA A 389 -4.54 1.97 -15.67
CA ALA A 389 -5.07 1.34 -16.89
C ALA A 389 -3.98 0.83 -17.83
N GLN A 390 -2.90 1.59 -18.04
CA GLN A 390 -1.79 1.13 -18.87
C GLN A 390 -1.06 -0.05 -18.23
N ARG A 391 -0.86 -0.04 -16.92
CA ARG A 391 -0.20 -1.13 -16.20
C ARG A 391 -1.00 -2.43 -16.24
N LEU A 392 -2.33 -2.37 -16.14
CA LEU A 392 -3.21 -3.53 -16.34
C LEU A 392 -3.04 -4.14 -17.74
N ILE A 393 -2.91 -3.30 -18.77
CA ILE A 393 -2.68 -3.77 -20.14
C ILE A 393 -1.27 -4.36 -20.29
N CYS A 394 -0.23 -3.72 -19.75
CA CYS A 394 1.13 -4.25 -19.78
C CYS A 394 1.24 -5.60 -19.07
N ASP A 395 0.61 -5.75 -17.91
CA ASP A 395 0.52 -7.02 -17.18
C ASP A 395 -0.15 -8.10 -18.05
N GLN A 396 -1.31 -7.80 -18.65
CA GLN A 396 -1.99 -8.75 -19.53
C GLN A 396 -1.17 -9.12 -20.79
N VAL A 397 -0.55 -8.14 -21.43
CA VAL A 397 0.32 -8.36 -22.60
C VAL A 397 1.51 -9.26 -22.23
N SER A 398 2.10 -9.04 -21.06
CA SER A 398 3.21 -9.85 -20.56
C SER A 398 2.77 -11.30 -20.33
N VAL A 399 1.59 -11.52 -19.75
CA VAL A 399 1.03 -12.87 -19.56
C VAL A 399 0.75 -13.58 -20.87
N CYS A 400 0.28 -12.88 -21.89
CA CYS A 400 0.10 -13.45 -23.22
C CYS A 400 1.43 -13.73 -23.94
N GLY A 401 2.57 -13.27 -23.43
CA GLY A 401 3.87 -13.41 -24.06
C GLY A 401 4.07 -12.45 -25.24
N GLY A 402 3.44 -11.28 -25.19
CA GLY A 402 3.58 -10.21 -26.17
C GLY A 402 2.27 -9.76 -26.83
N VAL A 403 2.29 -8.57 -27.42
CA VAL A 403 1.09 -7.90 -27.98
C VAL A 403 0.41 -8.73 -29.07
N LEU A 404 1.18 -9.45 -29.90
CA LEU A 404 0.65 -10.26 -30.99
C LEU A 404 -0.06 -11.54 -30.54
N LYS A 405 0.13 -11.94 -29.27
CA LYS A 405 -0.46 -13.16 -28.70
C LYS A 405 -1.71 -12.87 -27.85
N VAL A 406 -2.07 -11.61 -27.67
CA VAL A 406 -3.29 -11.23 -26.93
C VAL A 406 -4.51 -11.68 -27.73
N PRO A 407 -5.36 -12.58 -27.19
CA PRO A 407 -6.54 -13.06 -27.92
C PRO A 407 -7.54 -11.93 -28.18
N LEU A 408 -7.87 -11.69 -29.45
CA LEU A 408 -8.88 -10.71 -29.87
C LEU A 408 -10.28 -11.33 -29.82
N THR A 409 -10.80 -11.53 -28.61
CA THR A 409 -12.14 -12.09 -28.38
C THR A 409 -13.23 -11.10 -28.78
N LYS A 410 -14.44 -11.60 -29.06
CA LYS A 410 -15.60 -10.75 -29.41
C LYS A 410 -15.94 -9.78 -28.27
N GLU A 411 -15.79 -10.23 -27.03
CA GLU A 411 -16.08 -9.46 -25.83
C GLU A 411 -15.05 -8.34 -25.62
N LEU A 412 -13.76 -8.61 -25.89
CA LEU A 412 -12.71 -7.58 -25.86
C LEU A 412 -12.96 -6.50 -26.90
N LEU A 413 -13.29 -6.90 -28.14
CA LEU A 413 -13.61 -5.98 -29.22
C LEU A 413 -14.86 -5.16 -28.91
N ALA A 414 -15.89 -5.77 -28.32
CA ALA A 414 -17.08 -5.07 -27.86
C ALA A 414 -16.74 -4.05 -26.77
N SER A 415 -15.96 -4.43 -25.75
CA SER A 415 -15.55 -3.50 -24.67
C SER A 415 -14.78 -2.30 -25.24
N ALA A 416 -13.87 -2.52 -26.19
CA ALA A 416 -13.15 -1.45 -26.87
C ALA A 416 -14.08 -0.55 -27.70
N ALA A 417 -15.09 -1.11 -28.39
CA ALA A 417 -16.07 -0.35 -29.15
C ALA A 417 -16.94 0.55 -28.25
N PHE A 418 -17.34 0.06 -27.06
CA PHE A 418 -18.13 0.83 -26.09
C PHE A 418 -17.33 1.88 -25.32
N ALA A 419 -16.00 1.88 -25.41
CA ALA A 419 -15.13 2.77 -24.66
C ALA A 419 -15.48 4.26 -24.83
N ARG A 420 -15.86 4.69 -26.04
CA ARG A 420 -16.27 6.09 -26.30
C ARG A 420 -17.54 6.47 -25.55
N SER A 421 -18.52 5.57 -25.47
CA SER A 421 -19.76 5.80 -24.74
C SER A 421 -19.49 5.96 -23.24
N ARG A 422 -18.70 5.04 -22.67
CA ARG A 422 -18.25 5.10 -21.27
C ARG A 422 -17.46 6.37 -20.96
N TYR A 423 -16.59 6.79 -21.89
CA TYR A 423 -15.84 8.04 -21.75
C TYR A 423 -16.75 9.28 -21.74
N ARG A 424 -17.79 9.33 -22.59
CA ARG A 424 -18.77 10.43 -22.58
C ARG A 424 -19.53 10.50 -21.25
N ILE A 425 -19.93 9.36 -20.69
CA ILE A 425 -20.58 9.29 -19.37
C ILE A 425 -19.62 9.81 -18.30
N TYR A 426 -18.36 9.40 -18.34
CA TYR A 426 -17.33 9.89 -17.41
C TYR A 426 -17.16 11.42 -17.52
N LEU A 427 -17.11 11.99 -18.72
CA LEU A 427 -16.99 13.44 -18.93
C LEU A 427 -18.18 14.20 -18.34
N ASP A 428 -19.41 13.73 -18.55
CA ASP A 428 -20.62 14.32 -17.96
C ASP A 428 -20.57 14.28 -16.42
N GLN A 429 -20.15 13.14 -15.86
CA GLN A 429 -19.95 13.02 -14.40
C GLN A 429 -18.88 13.97 -13.87
N GLN A 430 -17.76 14.12 -14.57
CA GLN A 430 -16.69 15.06 -14.19
C GLN A 430 -17.16 16.51 -14.26
N GLN A 431 -17.94 16.86 -15.28
CA GLN A 431 -18.51 18.19 -15.41
C GLN A 431 -19.47 18.50 -14.25
N LYS A 432 -20.38 17.57 -13.94
CA LYS A 432 -21.30 17.69 -12.78
C LYS A 432 -20.55 17.85 -11.46
N LYS A 433 -19.50 17.05 -11.23
CA LYS A 433 -18.64 17.16 -10.03
C LYS A 433 -17.93 18.51 -9.93
N ARG A 434 -17.42 19.06 -11.03
CA ARG A 434 -16.78 20.39 -11.06
C ARG A 434 -17.79 21.50 -10.79
N GLN A 435 -18.99 21.40 -11.34
CA GLN A 435 -20.06 22.35 -11.08
C GLN A 435 -20.48 22.33 -9.60
N SER A 436 -20.73 21.15 -9.04
CA SER A 436 -21.09 21.01 -7.62
C SER A 436 -19.99 21.47 -6.67
N ALA A 437 -18.71 21.20 -6.99
CA ALA A 437 -17.58 21.66 -6.19
C ALA A 437 -17.41 23.19 -6.24
N THR A 438 -17.63 23.80 -7.41
CA THR A 438 -17.58 25.26 -7.55
C THR A 438 -18.71 25.92 -6.75
N GLN A 439 -19.90 25.31 -6.78
CA GLN A 439 -21.07 25.78 -6.04
C GLN A 439 -20.88 25.65 -4.53
N SER A 440 -20.34 24.53 -4.05
CA SER A 440 -20.04 24.34 -2.63
C SER A 440 -18.96 25.31 -2.13
N LEU A 441 -17.94 25.60 -2.94
CA LEU A 441 -16.93 26.62 -2.62
C LEU A 441 -17.53 28.02 -2.51
N LYS A 442 -18.40 28.41 -3.44
CA LYS A 442 -19.11 29.70 -3.38
C LYS A 442 -19.96 29.81 -2.13
N ARG A 443 -20.72 28.76 -1.82
CA ARG A 443 -21.56 28.70 -0.62
C ARG A 443 -20.73 28.85 0.65
N ARG A 444 -19.60 28.12 0.75
CA ARG A 444 -18.69 28.21 1.89
C ARG A 444 -18.07 29.61 2.05
N ALA A 445 -17.72 30.27 0.95
CA ALA A 445 -17.19 31.64 1.00
C ALA A 445 -18.22 32.63 1.58
N VAL A 446 -19.50 32.51 1.18
CA VAL A 446 -20.58 33.34 1.73
C VAL A 446 -20.84 33.02 3.21
N GLU A 447 -20.79 31.74 3.59
CA GLU A 447 -20.89 31.32 5.00
C GLU A 447 -19.75 31.89 5.86
N ASP A 448 -18.52 31.89 5.36
CA ASP A 448 -17.35 32.48 6.04
C ASP A 448 -17.46 34.02 6.14
N GLU A 449 -17.92 34.69 5.08
CA GLU A 449 -18.19 36.15 5.08
C GLU A 449 -19.27 36.51 6.11
N LEU A 450 -20.36 35.73 6.18
CA LEU A 450 -21.36 35.89 7.22
C LEU A 450 -20.69 35.75 8.58
N GLU A 451 -20.01 34.65 8.90
CA GLU A 451 -19.38 34.49 10.21
C GLU A 451 -18.45 35.67 10.61
N GLN A 452 -17.74 36.29 9.65
CA GLN A 452 -16.98 37.51 9.87
C GLN A 452 -17.87 38.72 10.20
N LEU A 453 -18.92 38.97 9.42
CA LEU A 453 -19.90 40.03 9.69
C LEU A 453 -20.60 39.82 11.04
N LYS A 454 -20.84 38.57 11.47
CA LYS A 454 -21.42 38.23 12.77
C LYS A 454 -20.54 38.75 13.91
N LYS A 455 -19.25 38.45 13.80
CA LYS A 455 -18.23 38.86 14.78
C LYS A 455 -18.09 40.38 14.80
N LYS A 456 -18.05 41.02 13.63
CA LYS A 456 -18.00 42.48 13.51
C LYS A 456 -19.22 43.14 14.15
N ARG A 457 -20.42 42.62 13.88
CA ARG A 457 -21.68 43.12 14.47
C ARG A 457 -21.63 43.05 16.00
N LYS A 458 -21.27 41.89 16.56
CA LYS A 458 -21.16 41.71 18.02
C LYS A 458 -20.16 42.69 18.67
N ILE A 459 -19.00 42.89 18.05
CA ILE A 459 -17.98 43.85 18.54
C ILE A 459 -18.54 45.29 18.49
N LEU A 460 -19.20 45.67 17.41
CA LEU A 460 -19.78 47.00 17.27
C LEU A 460 -20.94 47.26 18.25
N GLU A 461 -21.79 46.26 18.50
CA GLU A 461 -22.84 46.29 19.53
C GLU A 461 -22.23 46.54 20.92
N GLU A 462 -21.21 45.78 21.30
CA GLU A 462 -20.50 45.94 22.59
C GLU A 462 -19.84 47.32 22.71
N VAL A 463 -19.13 47.78 21.67
CA VAL A 463 -18.48 49.10 21.64
C VAL A 463 -19.51 50.23 21.75
N CYS A 464 -20.64 50.14 21.04
CA CYS A 464 -21.71 51.13 21.16
C CYS A 464 -22.26 51.19 22.59
N GLY A 465 -22.51 50.03 23.21
CA GLY A 465 -22.97 49.94 24.60
C GLY A 465 -22.01 50.59 25.60
N VAL A 466 -20.70 50.34 25.47
CA VAL A 466 -19.67 50.95 26.34
C VAL A 466 -19.61 52.46 26.12
N LEU A 467 -19.52 52.93 24.86
CA LEU A 467 -19.42 54.36 24.56
C LEU A 467 -20.64 55.15 25.05
N GLN A 468 -21.83 54.58 24.96
CA GLN A 468 -23.05 55.20 25.46
C GLN A 468 -23.05 55.27 27.00
N LYS A 469 -22.74 54.16 27.67
CA LYS A 469 -22.67 54.10 29.13
C LYS A 469 -21.64 55.07 29.70
N ASP A 470 -20.44 55.13 29.13
CA ASP A 470 -19.38 56.03 29.58
C ASP A 470 -19.74 57.50 29.31
N ALA A 471 -20.40 57.79 28.17
CA ALA A 471 -20.88 59.14 27.86
C ALA A 471 -21.96 59.62 28.84
N ASP A 472 -22.89 58.74 29.20
CA ASP A 472 -23.96 59.03 30.16
C ASP A 472 -23.38 59.22 31.58
N GLN A 473 -22.44 58.37 32.01
CA GLN A 473 -21.74 58.55 33.29
C GLN A 473 -20.96 59.86 33.39
N LEU A 474 -20.25 60.26 32.32
CA LEU A 474 -19.52 61.53 32.29
C LEU A 474 -20.46 62.74 32.30
N ALA A 475 -21.66 62.62 31.73
CA ALA A 475 -22.68 63.66 31.77
C ALA A 475 -23.25 63.81 33.19
N GLU A 476 -23.62 62.69 33.83
CA GLU A 476 -24.12 62.64 35.21
C GLU A 476 -23.07 63.17 36.21
N GLN A 477 -21.79 62.79 36.05
CA GLN A 477 -20.70 63.33 36.86
C GLN A 477 -20.50 64.85 36.68
N ALA A 478 -20.88 65.41 35.53
CA ALA A 478 -20.75 66.85 35.28
C ALA A 478 -21.83 67.66 36.01
N GLU A 479 -23.02 67.09 36.26
CA GLU A 479 -24.12 67.76 36.97
C GLU A 479 -23.75 68.17 38.41
N GLY A 480 -22.81 67.45 39.04
CA GLY A 480 -22.31 67.74 40.39
C GLY A 480 -21.03 68.60 40.47
N LYS A 481 -20.55 69.17 39.36
CA LYS A 481 -19.30 69.97 39.30
C LYS A 481 -19.57 71.37 38.72
N ALA A 482 -18.73 72.35 39.05
CA ALA A 482 -18.87 73.74 38.57
C ALA A 482 -17.58 74.25 37.89
N GLY A 483 -17.72 75.24 37.00
CA GLY A 483 -16.59 75.90 36.34
C GLY A 483 -15.90 75.05 35.27
N SER A 484 -14.57 75.14 35.19
CA SER A 484 -13.78 74.49 34.12
C SER A 484 -13.88 72.96 34.10
N LEU A 485 -14.05 72.33 35.26
CA LEU A 485 -14.14 70.87 35.39
C LEU A 485 -15.44 70.30 34.79
N MET A 486 -16.57 71.02 34.97
CA MET A 486 -17.86 70.67 34.35
C MET A 486 -17.75 70.74 32.82
N ALA A 487 -17.17 71.82 32.29
CA ALA A 487 -16.99 72.00 30.85
C ALA A 487 -16.10 70.90 30.23
N GLN A 488 -15.05 70.46 30.93
CA GLN A 488 -14.19 69.36 30.48
C GLN A 488 -14.92 68.01 30.44
N LEU A 489 -15.72 67.67 31.47
CA LEU A 489 -16.49 66.42 31.52
C LEU A 489 -17.56 66.38 30.42
N LEU A 490 -18.28 67.48 30.20
CA LEU A 490 -19.25 67.60 29.11
C LEU A 490 -18.59 67.50 27.73
N THR A 491 -17.41 68.10 27.55
CA THR A 491 -16.65 67.99 26.28
C THR A 491 -16.25 66.54 26.00
N LYS A 492 -15.79 65.80 27.03
CA LYS A 492 -15.47 64.37 26.90
C LYS A 492 -16.72 63.54 26.62
N SER A 493 -17.82 63.77 27.33
CA SER A 493 -19.11 63.10 27.08
C SER A 493 -19.59 63.33 25.64
N ASN A 494 -19.59 64.57 25.16
CA ASN A 494 -19.99 64.90 23.79
C ASN A 494 -19.09 64.24 22.74
N THR A 495 -17.78 64.12 23.02
CA THR A 495 -16.84 63.40 22.14
C THR A 495 -17.18 61.90 22.06
N LEU A 496 -17.50 61.26 23.19
CA LEU A 496 -17.93 59.87 23.22
C LEU A 496 -19.29 59.68 22.53
N ARG A 497 -20.25 60.59 22.71
CA ARG A 497 -21.54 60.56 21.99
C ARG A 497 -21.37 60.67 20.48
N ARG A 498 -20.41 61.49 20.00
CA ARG A 498 -20.08 61.58 18.58
C ARG A 498 -19.51 60.27 18.05
N ARG A 499 -18.53 59.68 18.76
CA ARG A 499 -17.96 58.36 18.40
C ARG A 499 -19.00 57.24 18.43
N HIS A 500 -19.90 57.25 19.41
CA HIS A 500 -21.04 56.33 19.49
C HIS A 500 -21.91 56.45 18.24
N LYS A 501 -22.27 57.68 17.84
CA LYS A 501 -23.07 57.91 16.62
C LYS A 501 -22.38 57.39 15.37
N GLU A 502 -21.07 57.59 15.23
CA GLU A 502 -20.26 57.05 14.13
C GLU A 502 -20.26 55.51 14.12
N LYS A 503 -20.03 54.88 15.27
CA LYS A 503 -20.03 53.40 15.40
C LYS A 503 -21.40 52.77 15.20
N ARG A 504 -22.47 53.46 15.58
CA ARG A 504 -23.85 53.02 15.33
C ARG A 504 -24.19 53.03 13.84
N ILE A 505 -23.71 54.01 13.08
CA ILE A 505 -23.86 54.02 11.61
C ILE A 505 -23.11 52.83 10.99
N GLU A 506 -21.90 52.53 11.47
CA GLU A 506 -21.13 51.37 11.01
C GLU A 506 -21.83 50.04 11.35
N LEU A 507 -22.50 49.96 12.51
CA LEU A 507 -23.31 48.81 12.91
C LEU A 507 -24.51 48.62 11.97
N GLU A 508 -25.29 49.67 11.71
CA GLU A 508 -26.43 49.63 10.78
C GLU A 508 -26.01 49.24 9.35
N GLN A 509 -24.83 49.68 8.90
CA GLN A 509 -24.26 49.26 7.61
C GLN A 509 -23.90 47.78 7.61
N THR A 510 -23.25 47.30 8.68
CA THR A 510 -22.87 45.89 8.85
C THR A 510 -24.10 44.97 8.91
N GLU A 511 -25.20 45.41 9.53
CA GLU A 511 -26.47 44.68 9.56
C GLU A 511 -27.14 44.58 8.18
N LYS A 512 -27.13 45.68 7.41
CA LYS A 512 -27.64 45.66 6.02
C LYS A 512 -26.82 44.74 5.13
N GLU A 513 -25.50 44.75 5.27
CA GLU A 513 -24.61 43.84 4.55
C GLU A 513 -24.87 42.38 4.95
N TRP A 514 -25.08 42.11 6.25
CA TRP A 514 -25.46 40.80 6.75
C TRP A 514 -26.76 40.30 6.13
N ASP A 515 -27.82 41.10 6.13
CA ASP A 515 -29.13 40.69 5.60
C ASP A 515 -29.08 40.43 4.09
N SER A 516 -28.34 41.26 3.36
CA SER A 516 -28.08 41.06 1.93
C SER A 516 -27.38 39.73 1.66
N LYS A 517 -26.30 39.45 2.39
CA LYS A 517 -25.51 38.20 2.27
C LYS A 517 -26.28 36.97 2.75
N ALA A 518 -27.09 37.09 3.79
CA ALA A 518 -27.95 36.02 4.27
C ALA A 518 -29.05 35.67 3.26
N ASN A 519 -29.60 36.67 2.56
CA ASN A 519 -30.53 36.45 1.46
C ASN A 519 -29.84 35.82 0.24
N GLU A 520 -28.63 36.26 -0.11
CA GLU A 520 -27.81 35.63 -1.16
C GLU A 520 -27.64 34.13 -0.88
N LEU A 521 -27.28 33.76 0.36
CA LEU A 521 -27.10 32.37 0.76
C LEU A 521 -28.40 31.53 0.66
N ARG A 522 -29.56 32.11 1.00
CA ARG A 522 -30.86 31.41 0.93
C ARG A 522 -31.30 31.08 -0.49
N HIS A 523 -30.87 31.87 -1.46
CA HIS A 523 -31.23 31.70 -2.87
C HIS A 523 -30.12 31.03 -3.69
N MET A 524 -29.02 30.62 -3.04
CA MET A 524 -28.02 29.78 -3.68
C MET A 524 -28.56 28.36 -3.89
N PRO A 525 -28.41 27.80 -5.11
CA PRO A 525 -28.89 26.45 -5.42
C PRO A 525 -28.14 25.34 -4.66
#